data_AF-A0A1M6VMK4-F1
#
_entry.id   AF-A0A1M6VMK4-F1
#
_cell.length_a   1.000
_cell.length_b   1.000
_cell.length_c   1.000
_cell.angle_alpha   90.00
_cell.angle_beta   90.00
_cell.angle_gamma   90.00
#
_symmetry.space_group_name_H-M   'P 1'
#
loop_
_entity.id
_entity.type
_entity.pdbx_description
1 polymer ?
#
loop_
_entity_poly.entity_id
_entity_poly.type
_entity_poly.pdbx_seq_one_letter_code
_entity_poly.pdbx_strand_id
1 'polypeptide(L)' 'MLKFEDYETEQYYYKRLQELGICHVNWGFGDVYLTRDEIDSNLSSLEDTIRKLKSSKTH' A
#
# COMPACT_ATOMS: atom_id res chain seq x y z
N MET A 1 -6.75 -8.70 -10.91
CA MET A 1 -6.91 -8.95 -9.46
C MET A 1 -5.52 -9.28 -8.96
N LEU A 2 -5.02 -8.53 -7.98
CA LEU A 2 -3.71 -8.83 -7.38
C LEU A 2 -3.69 -10.28 -6.92
N LYS A 3 -2.61 -10.99 -7.23
CA LYS A 3 -2.37 -12.32 -6.67
C LYS A 3 -1.33 -12.14 -5.58
N PHE A 4 -1.81 -12.01 -4.35
CA PHE A 4 -0.95 -12.15 -3.18
C PHE A 4 -0.56 -13.62 -3.02
N GLU A 5 0.57 -13.87 -2.38
CA GLU A 5 1.04 -15.24 -2.11
C GLU A 5 0.01 -16.05 -1.30
N ASP A 6 -0.69 -15.38 -0.39
CA ASP A 6 -1.75 -15.96 0.43
C ASP A 6 -2.79 -14.90 0.84
N TYR A 7 -3.95 -15.36 1.31
CA TYR A 7 -5.06 -14.51 1.75
C TYR A 7 -4.72 -13.68 3.00
N GLU A 8 -3.86 -14.18 3.89
CA GLU A 8 -3.47 -13.45 5.11
C GLU A 8 -2.66 -12.20 4.75
N THR A 9 -1.77 -12.33 3.77
CA THR A 9 -0.95 -11.26 3.21
C THR A 9 -1.83 -10.20 2.54
N GLU A 10 -2.82 -10.63 1.76
CA GLU A 10 -3.82 -9.73 1.16
C GLU A 10 -4.55 -8.92 2.24
N GLN A 11 -5.07 -9.57 3.28
CA GLN A 11 -5.79 -8.91 4.37
C GLN A 11 -4.90 -7.96 5.18
N TYR A 12 -3.66 -8.36 5.44
CA TYR A 12 -2.66 -7.54 6.13
C TYR A 12 -2.46 -6.21 5.40
N TYR A 13 -2.23 -6.26 4.09
CA TYR A 13 -1.97 -5.05 3.30
C TYR A 13 -3.21 -4.18 3.11
N TYR A 14 -4.40 -4.77 2.92
CA TYR A 14 -5.63 -3.99 2.89
C TYR A 14 -5.89 -3.27 4.22
N LYS A 15 -5.68 -3.95 5.35
CA LYS A 15 -5.81 -3.32 6.67
C LYS A 15 -4.82 -2.16 6.81
N ARG A 16 -3.57 -2.35 6.40
CA ARG A 16 -2.55 -1.30 6.48
C ARG A 16 -2.89 -0.08 5.63
N LEU A 17 -3.40 -0.29 4.42
CA LEU A 17 -3.87 0.80 3.56
C LEU A 17 -5.06 1.56 4.18
N GLN A 18 -6.01 0.85 4.80
CA GLN A 18 -7.11 1.48 5.53
C GLN A 18 -6.62 2.34 6.71
N GLU A 19 -5.63 1.88 7.48
CA GLU A 19 -5.00 2.65 8.56
C GLU A 19 -4.34 3.95 8.05
N LEU A 20 -3.85 3.94 6.81
CA LEU A 20 -3.32 5.12 6.13
C LEU A 20 -4.40 6.03 5.51
N GLY A 21 -5.67 5.64 5.61
CA GLY A 21 -6.82 6.37 5.05
C GLY A 21 -7.01 6.15 3.54
N ILE A 22 -6.44 5.08 3.00
CA ILE A 22 -6.48 4.76 1.57
C ILE A 22 -7.44 3.59 1.34
N CYS A 23 -8.65 3.91 0.91
CA CYS A 23 -9.70 2.90 0.69
C CYS A 23 -9.68 2.30 -0.72
N HIS A 24 -9.00 2.96 -1.66
CA HIS A 24 -8.92 2.53 -3.05
C HIS A 24 -7.48 2.61 -3.52
N VAL A 25 -6.82 1.46 -3.64
CA VAL A 25 -5.55 1.36 -4.36
C VAL A 25 -5.77 0.43 -5.55
N ASN A 26 -5.63 1.00 -6.74
CA ASN A 26 -5.54 0.22 -7.97
C ASN A 26 -4.08 -0.13 -8.19
N TRP A 27 -3.62 -1.20 -7.55
CA TRP A 27 -2.34 -1.80 -7.86
C TRP A 27 -2.45 -2.39 -9.27
N GLY A 28 -1.67 -1.85 -10.20
CA GLY A 28 -1.87 -2.00 -11.64
C GLY A 28 -2.27 -3.41 -12.09
N PHE A 29 -3.27 -3.47 -12.98
CA PHE A 29 -3.69 -4.71 -13.62
C PHE A 29 -2.59 -5.22 -14.56
N GLY A 30 -1.98 -6.33 -14.18
CA GLY A 30 -1.13 -7.19 -14.99
C GLY A 30 -0.90 -8.48 -14.22
N ASP A 31 -0.43 -9.54 -14.87
CA ASP A 31 -0.01 -10.80 -14.21
C ASP A 31 1.26 -10.61 -13.36
N VAL A 32 1.37 -9.48 -12.68
CA VAL A 32 2.45 -9.13 -11.77
C VAL A 32 2.09 -9.71 -10.41
N TYR A 33 2.74 -10.83 -10.09
CA TYR A 33 2.87 -11.27 -8.71
C TYR A 33 3.74 -10.25 -7.99
N LEU A 34 3.14 -9.49 -7.09
CA LEU A 34 3.90 -8.64 -6.18
C LEU A 34 4.33 -9.50 -4.99
N THR A 35 5.64 -9.61 -4.80
CA THR A 35 6.23 -10.19 -3.61
C THR A 35 5.96 -9.29 -2.39
N ARG A 36 6.03 -9.87 -1.18
CA ARG A 36 5.89 -9.09 0.06
C ARG A 36 6.87 -7.91 0.11
N ASP A 37 8.12 -8.13 -0.30
CA ASP A 37 9.17 -7.11 -0.32
C ASP A 37 8.81 -5.91 -1.24
N GLU A 38 8.21 -6.18 -2.40
CA GLU A 38 7.78 -5.12 -3.32
C GLU A 38 6.59 -4.33 -2.76
N ILE A 39 5.66 -4.99 -2.09
CA ILE A 39 4.50 -4.33 -1.47
C ILE A 39 4.96 -3.48 -0.28
N ASP A 40 5.86 -4.01 0.55
CA ASP A 40 6.44 -3.31 1.70
C ASP A 40 7.22 -2.07 1.26
N SER A 41 8.04 -2.18 0.21
CA SER A 41 8.78 -1.06 -0.35
C SER A 41 7.86 0.06 -0.83
N ASN A 42 6.79 -0.29 -1.56
CA ASN A 42 5.80 0.66 -2.05
C ASN A 42 5.02 1.31 -0.90
N LEU A 43 4.61 0.52 0.10
CA LEU A 43 3.93 1.03 1.30
C LEU A 43 4.79 2.01 2.07
N SER A 44 6.07 1.69 2.28
CA SER A 44 6.99 2.60 2.98
C SER A 44 7.12 3.95 2.25
N SER A 45 7.25 3.92 0.92
CA SER A 45 7.31 5.14 0.10
C SER A 45 6.01 5.96 0.19
N LEU A 46 4.86 5.27 0.21
CA LEU A 46 3.53 5.88 0.34
C LEU A 46 3.34 6.50 1.72
N GLU A 47 3.73 5.81 2.80
CA GLU A 47 3.69 6.30 4.17
C GLU A 47 4.53 7.58 4.32
N ASP A 48 5.74 7.60 3.77
CA ASP A 48 6.61 8.78 3.76
C ASP A 48 6.00 9.95 3.00
N THR A 49 5.36 9.66 1.86
CA THR A 49 4.68 10.68 1.05
C THR A 49 3.50 11.28 1.82
N ILE A 50 2.67 10.44 2.44
CA ILE A 50 1.54 10.88 3.28
C ILE A 50 2.06 11.70 4.46
N ARG A 51 3.14 11.28 5.11
CA ARG A 51 3.76 12.00 6.22
C ARG A 51 4.22 13.40 5.78
N LYS A 52 4.92 13.50 4.65
CA LYS A 52 5.38 14.78 4.08
C LYS A 52 4.21 15.70 3.74
N LEU A 53 3.16 15.17 3.13
CA LEU A 53 1.94 15.93 2.82
C LEU A 53 1.25 16.46 4.08
N LYS A 54 1.15 15.63 5.13
CA LYS A 54 0.61 16.06 6.43
C LYS A 54 1.46 17.14 7.09
N SER A 55 2.78 17.03 7.04
CA SER A 55 3.67 18.08 7.59
C SER A 55 3.65 19.38 6.77
N SER A 56 3.42 19.30 5.46
CA SER A 56 3.40 20.48 4.58
C SER A 56 2.10 21.28 4.68
N LYS A 57 1.03 20.71 5.24
CA LYS A 57 -0.27 21.38 5.41
C LYS A 57 -0.36 22.28 6.67
N THR A 58 0.72 22.36 7.46
CA THR A 58 0.79 23.13 8.71
C THR A 58 1.67 24.38 8.57
N HIS A 59 1.74 24.98 7.38
CA HIS A 59 2.34 26.29 7.11
C HIS A 59 1.38 27.16 6.29
#